data_AF-A0A1X6P1L9-F1
#
_entry.id   AF-A0A1X6P1L9-F1
#
_cell.length_a   1.000
_cell.length_b   1.000
_cell.length_c   1.000
_cell.angle_alpha   90.00
_cell.angle_beta   90.00
_cell.angle_gamma   90.00
#
_symmetry.space_group_name_H-M   'P 1'
#
loop_
_entity.id
_entity.type
_entity.pdbx_description
1 polymer ?
#
loop_
_entity_poly.entity_id
_entity_poly.type
_entity_poly.pdbx_seq_one_letter_code
_entity_poly.pdbx_strand_id
1 'polypeptide(L)'
;MAQRVRALGLYHRILRACREWKNPAEATDLRSEARTLFAQNAGLTEAATIEAKLFEGESRLDLATFYGIAAPRLPHVVPGATGRTRETILPAYMHSYGDK
;
A
#
# COMPACT_ATOMS: atom_id res chain seq x y z
N MET A 1 6.86 21.81 -0.80
CA MET A 1 5.41 22.05 -0.93
C MET A 1 4.71 21.06 -1.85
N ALA A 2 5.21 20.80 -3.07
CA ALA A 2 4.57 19.87 -4.03
C ALA A 2 4.33 18.45 -3.47
N GLN A 3 5.34 17.86 -2.82
CA GLN A 3 5.25 16.52 -2.20
C GLN A 3 4.17 16.41 -1.14
N ARG A 4 4.06 17.43 -0.28
CA ARG A 4 3.05 17.49 0.77
C ARG A 4 1.62 17.47 0.20
N VAL A 5 1.40 18.23 -0.88
CA VAL A 5 0.12 18.28 -1.58
C VAL A 5 -0.20 16.93 -2.22
N ARG A 6 0.78 16.30 -2.90
CA ARG A 6 0.62 14.94 -3.46
C ARG A 6 0.32 13.90 -2.39
N ALA A 7 1.02 13.92 -1.26
CA ALA A 7 0.80 13.00 -0.15
C ALA A 7 -0.64 13.10 0.38
N LEU A 8 -1.12 14.31 0.66
CA LEU A 8 -2.50 14.51 1.10
C LEU A 8 -3.52 14.10 0.03
N GLY A 9 -3.25 14.42 -1.24
CA GLY A 9 -4.09 14.02 -2.36
C GLY A 9 -4.20 12.50 -2.49
N LEU A 10 -3.08 11.78 -2.39
CA LEU A 10 -3.03 10.33 -2.37
C LEU A 10 -3.81 9.76 -1.18
N TYR A 11 -3.58 10.28 0.03
CA TYR A 11 -4.29 9.85 1.23
C TYR A 11 -5.82 9.96 1.07
N HIS A 12 -6.31 11.10 0.57
CA HIS A 12 -7.75 11.28 0.33
C HIS A 12 -8.31 10.34 -0.75
N ARG A 13 -7.56 10.09 -1.82
CA ARG A 13 -7.95 9.10 -2.85
C ARG A 13 -8.08 7.71 -2.24
N ILE A 14 -7.12 7.29 -1.41
CA ILE A 14 -7.17 6.00 -0.71
C ILE A 14 -8.39 5.92 0.22
N LEU A 15 -8.65 6.96 1.01
CA LEU A 15 -9.82 6.98 1.90
C LEU A 15 -11.14 6.93 1.13
N ARG A 16 -11.22 7.58 -0.04
CA ARG A 16 -12.39 7.47 -0.93
C ARG A 16 -12.55 6.05 -1.45
N ALA A 17 -11.48 5.44 -1.98
CA ALA A 17 -11.51 4.05 -2.42
C ALA A 17 -11.96 3.09 -1.31
N CYS A 18 -11.50 3.29 -0.07
CA CYS A 18 -11.96 2.51 1.09
C CYS A 18 -13.47 2.67 1.36
N ARG A 19 -14.05 3.85 1.11
CA ARG A 19 -15.50 4.08 1.31
C ARG A 19 -16.35 3.39 0.25
N GLU A 20 -15.83 3.28 -0.96
CA GLU A 20 -16.49 2.63 -2.10
C GLU A 20 -16.20 1.13 -2.17
N TRP A 21 -15.38 0.62 -1.25
CA TRP A 21 -14.96 -0.76 -1.22
C TRP A 21 -16.12 -1.71 -0.87
N LYS A 22 -16.26 -2.79 -1.64
CA LYS A 22 -17.41 -3.71 -1.55
C LYS A 22 -17.47 -4.47 -0.23
N ASN A 23 -16.31 -4.84 0.32
CA ASN A 23 -16.21 -5.59 1.58
C ASN A 23 -15.94 -4.62 2.75
N PRO A 24 -16.87 -4.45 3.72
CA PRO A 24 -16.70 -3.52 4.84
C PRO A 24 -15.55 -3.86 5.79
N ALA A 25 -15.21 -5.14 5.96
CA ALA A 25 -14.09 -5.56 6.80
C ALA A 25 -12.76 -5.13 6.16
N GLU A 26 -12.57 -5.46 4.87
CA GLU A 26 -11.40 -5.02 4.10
C GLU A 26 -11.30 -3.49 4.04
N ALA A 27 -12.43 -2.79 3.89
CA ALA A 27 -12.48 -1.33 3.90
C ALA A 27 -11.91 -0.74 5.21
N THR A 28 -12.19 -1.40 6.33
CA THR A 28 -11.72 -0.99 7.66
C THR A 28 -10.22 -1.24 7.80
N ASP A 29 -9.75 -2.41 7.36
CA ASP A 29 -8.33 -2.76 7.38
C ASP A 29 -7.49 -1.85 6.48
N LEU A 30 -7.94 -1.61 5.24
CA LEU A 30 -7.31 -0.69 4.29
C LEU A 30 -7.20 0.73 4.86
N ARG A 31 -8.27 1.21 5.50
CA ARG A 31 -8.28 2.53 6.14
C ARG A 31 -7.30 2.61 7.30
N SER A 32 -7.24 1.56 8.12
CA SER A 32 -6.32 1.47 9.27
C SER A 32 -4.86 1.42 8.80
N GLU A 33 -4.57 0.62 7.78
CA GLU A 33 -3.25 0.50 7.19
C GLU A 33 -2.80 1.83 6.56
N ALA A 34 -3.66 2.48 5.78
CA ALA A 34 -3.37 3.79 5.21
C ALA A 34 -3.03 4.82 6.29
N ARG A 35 -3.82 4.90 7.37
CA ARG A 35 -3.54 5.80 8.50
C ARG A 35 -2.20 5.51 9.14
N THR A 36 -1.92 4.25 9.42
CA THR A 36 -0.68 3.80 10.04
C THR A 36 0.53 4.17 9.19
N LEU A 37 0.52 3.83 7.91
CA LEU A 37 1.65 4.10 7.01
C LEU A 37 1.87 5.59 6.77
N PHE A 38 0.82 6.39 6.62
CA PHE A 38 0.97 7.84 6.49
C PHE A 38 1.48 8.49 7.78
N ALA A 39 1.08 7.99 8.95
CA ALA A 39 1.60 8.46 10.24
C ALA A 39 3.08 8.10 10.43
N GLN A 40 3.47 6.85 10.12
CA GLN A 40 4.86 6.38 10.19
C GLN A 40 5.80 7.19 9.28
N ASN A 41 5.31 7.58 8.10
CA ASN A 41 6.10 8.35 7.12
C ASN A 41 5.98 9.88 7.29
N ALA A 42 5.22 10.38 8.28
CA ALA A 42 4.96 11.82 8.43
C ALA A 42 6.22 12.64 8.73
N GLY A 43 7.25 12.01 9.30
CA GLY A 43 8.53 12.64 9.62
C GLY A 43 9.57 12.61 8.50
N LEU A 44 9.25 12.04 7.33
CA LEU A 44 10.20 11.98 6.21
C LEU A 44 10.50 13.40 5.69
N THR A 45 11.79 13.70 5.52
CA THR A 45 12.28 14.99 5.01
C THR A 45 13.06 14.85 3.70
N GLU A 46 13.61 13.67 3.43
CA GLU A 46 14.38 13.39 2.23
C GLU A 46 13.46 13.25 1.01
N ALA A 47 13.68 14.09 0.00
CA ALA A 47 12.81 14.17 -1.17
C ALA A 47 12.72 12.85 -1.94
N ALA A 48 13.84 12.14 -2.14
CA ALA A 48 13.88 10.88 -2.87
C ALA A 48 13.05 9.78 -2.17
N THR A 49 13.19 9.68 -0.85
CA THR A 49 12.45 8.73 -0.02
C THR A 49 10.95 9.03 -0.01
N ILE A 50 10.56 10.31 0.02
CA ILE A 50 9.16 10.73 -0.11
C ILE A 50 8.61 10.33 -1.49
N GLU A 51 9.33 10.58 -2.57
CA GLU A 51 8.89 10.19 -3.93
C GLU A 51 8.73 8.68 -4.06
N ALA A 52 9.66 7.89 -3.52
CA ALA A 52 9.56 6.43 -3.52
C ALA A 52 8.29 5.95 -2.79
N LYS A 53 7.97 6.55 -1.63
CA LYS A 53 6.75 6.22 -0.88
C LYS A 53 5.47 6.67 -1.57
N LEU A 54 5.49 7.83 -2.23
CA LEU A 54 4.36 8.28 -3.04
C LEU A 54 4.12 7.34 -4.23
N PHE A 55 5.17 6.95 -4.94
CA PHE A 55 5.11 6.01 -6.04
C PHE A 55 4.58 4.64 -5.60
N GLU A 56 5.08 4.13 -4.47
CA GLU A 56 4.58 2.89 -3.87
C GLU A 56 3.08 2.98 -3.57
N GLY A 57 2.63 4.04 -2.89
CA GLY A 57 1.23 4.21 -2.51
C GLY A 57 0.29 4.41 -3.70
N GLU A 58 0.72 5.12 -4.74
CA GLU A 58 -0.03 5.27 -5.99
C GLU A 58 -0.17 3.92 -6.70
N SER A 59 0.93 3.20 -6.87
CA SER A 59 0.94 1.88 -7.49
C SER A 59 0.04 0.89 -6.75
N ARG A 60 0.02 0.94 -5.40
CA ARG A 60 -0.87 0.11 -4.57
C ARG A 60 -2.33 0.44 -4.80
N LEU A 61 -2.68 1.72 -4.86
CA LEU A 61 -4.05 2.16 -5.12
C LEU A 61 -4.52 1.73 -6.52
N ASP A 62 -3.67 1.88 -7.53
CA ASP A 62 -3.98 1.50 -8.90
C ASP A 62 -4.21 0.00 -9.02
N LEU A 63 -3.32 -0.82 -8.43
CA LEU A 63 -3.47 -2.27 -8.39
C LEU A 63 -4.74 -2.70 -7.65
N ALA A 64 -4.99 -2.13 -6.48
CA ALA A 64 -6.18 -2.45 -5.69
C ALA A 64 -7.46 -2.14 -6.47
N THR A 65 -7.50 -0.99 -7.14
CA THR A 65 -8.65 -0.55 -7.94
C THR A 65 -8.84 -1.43 -9.17
N PHE A 66 -7.77 -1.73 -9.90
CA PHE A 66 -7.82 -2.53 -11.13
C PHE A 66 -8.26 -3.98 -10.87
N TYR A 67 -7.68 -4.62 -9.85
CA TYR A 67 -7.96 -6.02 -9.53
C TYR A 67 -9.12 -6.23 -8.55
N GLY A 68 -9.57 -5.17 -7.87
CA GLY A 68 -10.60 -5.26 -6.83
C GLY A 68 -10.16 -6.08 -5.60
N ILE A 69 -8.88 -6.00 -5.24
CA ILE A 69 -8.28 -6.75 -4.12
C ILE A 69 -7.53 -5.81 -3.18
N ALA A 70 -7.69 -6.01 -1.87
CA ALA A 70 -7.13 -5.12 -0.84
C ALA A 70 -5.60 -5.24 -0.68
N ALA A 71 -5.01 -6.35 -1.14
CA ALA A 71 -3.58 -6.57 -1.09
C ALA A 71 -3.11 -7.25 -2.40
N PRO A 72 -1.86 -7.00 -2.83
CA PRO A 72 -1.29 -7.72 -3.96
C PRO A 72 -1.38 -9.23 -3.73
N ARG A 73 -2.01 -9.95 -4.66
CA ARG A 73 -1.94 -11.41 -4.69
C ARG A 73 -0.61 -11.80 -5.31
N LEU A 74 0.08 -12.76 -4.71
CA LEU A 74 1.29 -13.35 -5.25
C LEU A 74 0.90 -14.34 -6.35
N PRO A 75 1.17 -14.07 -7.63
CA PRO A 75 0.95 -15.08 -8.65
C PRO A 75 1.99 -16.20 -8.44
N HIS A 76 1.51 -17.45 -8.42
CA HIS A 76 2.32 -18.70 -8.38
C HIS A 76 2.95 -19.14 -7.05
N VAL A 77 2.27 -18.95 -5.91
CA VAL A 77 2.64 -19.68 -4.69
C VAL A 77 1.89 -21.01 -4.66
N VAL A 78 2.57 -22.13 -4.94
CA VAL A 78 1.94 -23.46 -4.77
C VAL A 78 1.75 -23.73 -3.27
N PRO A 79 0.58 -24.23 -2.83
CA PRO A 79 0.36 -24.60 -1.44
C PRO A 79 1.41 -25.62 -0.99
N GLY A 80 2.20 -25.27 0.03
CA GLY A 80 3.22 -26.15 0.61
C GLY A 80 4.66 -26.00 0.08
N ALA A 81 4.95 -25.12 -0.88
CA ALA A 81 6.32 -25.00 -1.43
C ALA A 81 7.38 -24.50 -0.43
N THR A 82 7.04 -23.61 0.52
CA THR A 82 8.11 -22.91 1.26
C THR A 82 8.37 -23.42 2.66
N GLY A 83 7.41 -23.97 3.41
CA GLY A 83 7.61 -24.58 4.74
C GLY A 83 8.26 -23.70 5.84
N ARG A 84 8.81 -22.54 5.48
CA ARG A 84 9.50 -21.51 6.27
C ARG A 84 9.30 -20.16 5.56
N THR A 85 9.53 -19.10 6.33
CA THR A 85 9.20 -17.68 6.12
C THR A 85 9.18 -17.24 4.65
N ARG A 86 8.04 -16.70 4.22
CA ARG A 86 7.80 -16.14 2.89
C ARG A 86 8.86 -15.09 2.55
N GLU A 87 9.89 -15.42 1.78
CA GLU A 87 10.52 -14.42 0.91
C GLU A 87 9.48 -14.07 -0.15
N THR A 88 8.65 -13.10 0.19
CA THR A 88 7.56 -12.63 -0.65
C THR A 88 8.20 -11.89 -1.82
N ILE A 89 8.14 -12.46 -3.04
CA ILE A 89 8.58 -11.74 -4.24
C ILE A 89 7.60 -10.60 -4.49
N LEU A 90 7.95 -9.43 -3.99
CA LEU A 90 7.22 -8.19 -4.17
C LEU A 90 7.89 -7.36 -5.27
N PRO A 91 7.14 -6.53 -6.02
CA PRO A 91 7.76 -5.51 -6.85
C PRO A 91 8.77 -4.69 -6.04
N ALA A 92 9.89 -4.28 -6.66
CA ALA A 92 11.01 -3.62 -5.98
C ALA A 92 10.64 -2.35 -5.21
N TYR A 93 9.47 -1.77 -5.48
CA TYR A 93 8.94 -0.57 -4.85
C TYR A 93 7.96 -0.85 -3.68
N MET A 94 7.59 -2.10 -3.38
CA MET A 94 6.57 -2.49 -2.40
C MET A 94 7.16 -2.79 -1.02
N HIS A 95 7.84 -1.80 -0.44
CA HIS A 95 8.54 -1.96 0.83
C HIS A 95 7.60 -2.17 2.04
N SER A 96 6.35 -1.67 1.98
CA SER A 96 5.41 -1.70 3.10
C SER A 96 4.90 -3.09 3.51
N TYR A 97 5.11 -4.11 2.68
CA TYR A 97 4.69 -5.49 2.95
C TYR A 97 5.84 -6.40 3.42
N GLY A 98 7.10 -5.96 3.32
CA GLY A 98 8.28 -6.76 3.68
C GLY A 98 8.74 -6.62 5.14
N ASP A 99 8.37 -5.53 5.81
CA ASP A 99 8.90 -5.15 7.13
C ASP A 99 7.94 -5.46 8.31
N LYS A 100 6.97 -6.37 8.14
CA LYS A 100 6.00 -6.75 9.20
C LYS A 100 6.44 -7.95 10.02
#